data_AF-A0A7V9LNK2-F1
#
_entry.id   AF-A0A7V9LNK2-F1
#
_cell.length_a   1.000
_cell.length_b   1.000
_cell.length_c   1.000
_cell.angle_alpha   90.00
_cell.angle_beta   90.00
_cell.angle_gamma   90.00
#
_symmetry.space_group_name_H-M   'P 1'
#
loop_
_entity.id
_entity.type
_entity.pdbx_description
1 polymer ?
#
loop_
_entity_poly.entity_id
_entity_poly.type
_entity_poly.pdbx_seq_one_letter_code
_entity_poly.pdbx_strand_id
1 'polypeptide(L)'
;MAARGTFGAFQVVCGSSHTNSDDPIVFPGKRGAAHRHDFFANTSTNAFSTNASLAGRPTTCTRPGDTAAYWTPTLLNNGRRVVPDRVIAYYRTSKIRDIASIRPFPRGLKMIAGSATATASNPQPTRITNWNCGDGVTGTAKVPASCPSKPLRLRVEFPNCWNGRNLDSADHKSHMAYAGVNGARGCPASHPVAVPSLSLNFRWKISGSLSG
;
A
#
# COMPACT_ATOMS: atom_id res chain seq x y z
N MET A 1 31.80 0.69 -22.25
CA MET A 1 30.36 0.36 -22.20
C MET A 1 29.82 0.78 -20.83
N ALA A 2 29.16 1.94 -20.73
CA ALA A 2 28.57 2.44 -19.49
C ALA A 2 27.07 2.08 -19.43
N ALA A 3 26.63 1.49 -18.32
CA ALA A 3 25.25 1.08 -18.11
C ALA A 3 24.30 2.29 -18.13
N ARG A 4 23.32 2.27 -19.03
CA ARG A 4 22.24 3.26 -19.10
C ARG A 4 21.17 2.95 -18.04
N GLY A 5 20.98 3.86 -17.07
CA GLY A 5 19.73 4.02 -16.31
C GLY A 5 19.79 3.75 -14.81
N THR A 6 19.95 4.82 -14.04
CA THR A 6 19.92 4.93 -12.56
C THR A 6 18.57 4.48 -11.96
N PHE A 7 18.57 3.52 -11.03
CA PHE A 7 17.37 3.17 -10.27
C PHE A 7 16.98 4.33 -9.34
N GLY A 8 15.82 4.95 -9.58
CA GLY A 8 15.23 5.93 -8.67
C GLY A 8 14.46 5.22 -7.57
N ALA A 9 14.85 5.45 -6.31
CA ALA A 9 14.09 4.98 -5.16
C ALA A 9 14.15 6.02 -4.04
N PHE A 10 13.01 6.27 -3.39
CA PHE A 10 13.00 6.93 -2.09
C PHE A 10 11.97 6.26 -1.19
N GLN A 11 12.17 6.40 0.11
CA GLN A 11 11.26 5.87 1.12
C GLN A 11 10.78 6.99 2.03
N VAL A 12 9.57 6.81 2.55
CA VAL A 12 8.99 7.64 3.59
C VAL A 12 8.57 6.72 4.73
N VAL A 13 9.01 7.03 5.95
CA VAL A 13 8.63 6.28 7.15
C VAL A 13 7.54 7.08 7.85
N CYS A 14 6.40 6.47 8.13
CA CYS A 14 5.28 7.13 8.77
C CYS A 14 4.81 6.34 9.99
N GLY A 15 4.60 7.05 11.10
CA GLY A 15 4.01 6.47 12.31
C GLY A 15 2.52 6.15 12.11
N SER A 16 1.97 5.34 13.02
CA SER A 16 0.52 5.19 13.15
C SER A 16 -0.12 6.54 13.53
N SER A 17 -1.27 6.85 12.95
CA SER A 17 -2.05 8.04 13.28
C SER A 17 -3.20 7.69 14.22
N HIS A 18 -4.15 6.88 13.76
CA HIS A 18 -5.35 6.53 14.51
C HIS A 18 -6.00 5.27 13.93
N THR A 19 -7.09 4.83 14.56
CA THR A 19 -7.83 3.63 14.18
C THR A 19 -9.33 3.89 14.31
N ASN A 20 -10.09 3.59 13.26
CA ASN A 20 -11.55 3.66 13.25
C ASN A 20 -12.12 2.75 12.15
N SER A 21 -13.43 2.78 11.95
CA SER A 21 -14.16 1.98 10.94
C SER A 21 -14.56 2.78 9.70
N ASP A 22 -13.72 3.74 9.30
CA ASP A 22 -13.96 4.56 8.11
C ASP A 22 -13.23 4.01 6.89
N ASP A 23 -13.77 4.24 5.69
CA ASP A 23 -13.08 4.01 4.43
C ASP A 23 -13.53 5.05 3.39
N PRO A 24 -12.72 6.09 3.11
CA PRO A 24 -13.09 7.13 2.14
C PRO A 24 -13.04 6.68 0.67
N ILE A 25 -12.57 5.46 0.38
CA ILE A 25 -12.59 4.87 -0.97
C ILE A 25 -13.84 4.00 -1.14
N VAL A 26 -14.03 2.99 -0.27
CA VAL A 26 -15.10 2.00 -0.40
C VAL A 26 -16.45 2.52 0.13
N PHE A 27 -16.43 3.31 1.20
CA PHE A 27 -17.63 3.84 1.86
C PHE A 27 -17.58 5.37 2.03
N PRO A 28 -17.41 6.13 0.93
CA PRO A 28 -17.26 7.58 1.00
C PRO A 28 -18.47 8.23 1.66
N GLY A 29 -18.22 9.10 2.64
CA GLY A 29 -19.23 9.82 3.40
C GLY A 29 -19.97 8.99 4.45
N LYS A 30 -19.66 7.69 4.60
CA LYS A 30 -20.34 6.79 5.53
C LYS A 30 -19.42 6.44 6.70
N ARG A 31 -19.48 7.26 7.76
CA ARG A 31 -18.73 7.02 9.00
C ARG A 31 -19.07 5.65 9.59
N GLY A 32 -18.05 4.89 9.98
CA GLY A 32 -18.21 3.61 10.67
C GLY A 32 -18.75 2.46 9.82
N ALA A 33 -18.91 2.64 8.50
CA ALA A 33 -19.48 1.62 7.62
C ALA A 33 -18.49 0.51 7.22
N ALA A 34 -17.19 0.71 7.42
CA ALA A 34 -16.17 -0.27 7.11
C ALA A 34 -15.88 -1.20 8.31
N HIS A 35 -15.06 -2.22 8.07
CA HIS A 35 -14.33 -2.85 9.17
C HIS A 35 -13.26 -1.88 9.71
N ARG A 36 -12.59 -2.26 10.80
CA ARG A 36 -11.62 -1.39 11.44
C ARG A 36 -10.30 -1.31 10.66
N HIS A 37 -9.81 -0.10 10.42
CA HIS A 37 -8.56 0.19 9.75
C HIS A 37 -7.57 0.88 10.70
N ASP A 38 -6.29 0.59 10.55
CA ASP A 38 -5.20 1.40 11.09
C ASP A 38 -4.73 2.40 10.03
N PHE A 39 -4.78 3.70 10.35
CA PHE A 39 -4.40 4.79 9.47
C PHE A 39 -2.99 5.31 9.77
N PHE A 40 -2.29 5.73 8.73
CA PHE A 40 -0.92 6.25 8.75
C PHE A 40 -0.80 7.50 7.88
N ALA A 41 0.33 8.20 8.04
CA ALA A 41 0.65 9.43 7.33
C ALA A 41 -0.35 10.54 7.66
N ASN A 42 -1.29 10.86 6.78
CA ASN A 42 -2.23 11.95 7.00
C ASN A 42 -3.09 11.75 8.26
N THR A 43 -2.94 12.67 9.21
CA THR A 43 -3.57 12.59 10.54
C THR A 43 -5.06 12.92 10.55
N SER A 44 -5.59 13.44 9.44
CA SER A 44 -6.99 13.89 9.33
C SER A 44 -7.90 12.91 8.56
N THR A 45 -7.36 11.80 8.09
CA THR A 45 -8.10 10.81 7.28
C THR A 45 -9.35 10.31 8.02
N ASN A 46 -10.48 10.27 7.33
CA ASN A 46 -11.78 9.78 7.83
C ASN A 46 -12.72 9.52 6.64
N ALA A 47 -13.95 9.05 6.89
CA ALA A 47 -14.92 8.68 5.84
C ALA A 47 -15.25 9.82 4.84
N PHE A 48 -15.07 11.08 5.22
CA PHE A 48 -15.36 12.26 4.39
C PHE A 48 -14.13 12.82 3.68
N SER A 49 -12.99 12.13 3.78
CA SER A 49 -11.74 12.63 3.20
C SER A 49 -11.80 12.74 1.69
N THR A 50 -11.35 13.88 1.18
CA THR A 50 -11.16 14.18 -0.23
C THR A 50 -9.72 14.57 -0.49
N ASN A 51 -9.31 14.59 -1.75
CA ASN A 51 -7.98 15.12 -2.12
C ASN A 51 -7.75 16.54 -1.57
N ALA A 52 -8.78 17.39 -1.58
CA ALA A 52 -8.69 18.75 -1.05
C ALA A 52 -8.59 18.76 0.48
N SER A 53 -9.36 17.91 1.18
CA SER A 53 -9.31 17.89 2.65
C SER A 53 -7.99 17.35 3.19
N LEU A 54 -7.34 16.44 2.45
CA LEU A 54 -6.06 15.81 2.82
C LEU A 54 -4.84 16.67 2.46
N ALA A 55 -4.91 17.47 1.39
CA ALA A 55 -3.77 18.26 0.92
C ALA A 55 -3.26 19.24 1.99
N GLY A 56 -1.95 19.21 2.26
CA GLY A 56 -1.30 20.12 3.20
C GLY A 56 -1.65 19.90 4.67
N ARG A 57 -2.32 18.78 5.00
CA ARG A 57 -2.63 18.43 6.40
C ARG A 57 -1.43 17.82 7.12
N PRO A 58 -1.40 17.87 8.47
CA PRO A 58 -0.32 17.26 9.24
C PRO A 58 -0.18 15.77 8.96
N THR A 59 1.07 15.31 8.96
CA THR A 59 1.44 13.93 8.64
C THR A 59 2.34 13.35 9.73
N THR A 60 2.22 12.05 9.98
CA THR A 60 3.13 11.29 10.85
C THR A 60 4.43 10.87 10.14
N CYS A 61 4.60 11.24 8.87
CA CYS A 61 5.74 10.87 8.06
C CYS A 61 7.00 11.68 8.38
N THR A 62 8.17 11.04 8.22
CA THR A 62 9.47 11.71 8.30
C THR A 62 9.69 12.78 7.21
N ARG A 63 8.87 12.76 6.16
CA ARG A 63 8.81 13.81 5.14
C ARG A 63 7.51 14.60 5.30
N PRO A 64 7.57 15.89 5.70
CA PRO A 64 6.37 16.67 5.97
C PRO A 64 5.52 16.95 4.72
N GLY A 65 6.11 16.87 3.52
CA GLY A 65 5.38 17.01 2.25
C GLY A 65 4.55 15.78 1.85
N ASP A 66 4.71 14.63 2.51
CA ASP A 66 3.87 13.45 2.24
C ASP A 66 2.60 13.50 3.09
N THR A 67 1.53 14.03 2.51
CA THR A 67 0.21 14.10 3.12
C THR A 67 -0.76 13.05 2.55
N ALA A 68 -0.25 11.98 1.93
CA ALA A 68 -1.09 10.89 1.46
C ALA A 68 -1.74 10.16 2.66
N ALA A 69 -2.89 9.54 2.41
CA ALA A 69 -3.54 8.68 3.37
C ALA A 69 -3.19 7.22 3.07
N TYR A 70 -2.61 6.51 4.03
CA TYR A 70 -2.37 5.07 3.95
C TYR A 70 -3.12 4.36 5.06
N TRP A 71 -3.72 3.21 4.75
CA TRP A 71 -4.35 2.38 5.76
C TRP A 71 -4.31 0.90 5.40
N THR A 72 -4.47 0.07 6.42
CA THR A 72 -4.58 -1.40 6.33
C THR A 72 -5.72 -1.85 7.25
N PRO A 73 -6.38 -2.98 6.96
CA PRO A 73 -7.23 -3.66 7.96
C PRO A 73 -6.46 -3.81 9.27
N THR A 74 -7.13 -3.54 10.40
CA THR A 74 -6.51 -3.68 11.71
C THR A 74 -6.12 -5.13 11.97
N LEU A 75 -4.84 -5.36 12.24
CA LEU A 75 -4.35 -6.67 12.63
C LEU A 75 -4.89 -7.05 14.01
N LEU A 76 -5.45 -8.25 14.12
CA LEU A 76 -5.88 -8.87 15.37
C LEU A 76 -4.99 -10.07 15.69
N ASN A 77 -4.69 -10.25 16.97
CA ASN A 77 -4.16 -11.48 17.53
C ASN A 77 -5.07 -11.90 18.69
N ASN A 78 -5.74 -13.05 18.58
CA ASN A 78 -6.72 -13.53 19.56
C ASN A 78 -7.77 -12.46 19.91
N GLY A 79 -8.35 -11.82 18.88
CA GLY A 79 -9.35 -10.76 19.02
C GLY A 79 -8.83 -9.40 19.51
N ARG A 80 -7.56 -9.32 19.94
CA ARG A 80 -6.95 -8.06 20.41
C ARG A 80 -6.18 -7.37 19.28
N ARG A 81 -6.39 -6.06 19.15
CA ARG A 81 -5.64 -5.24 18.18
C ARG A 81 -4.14 -5.32 18.45
N VAL A 82 -3.37 -5.60 17.42
CA VAL A 82 -1.92 -5.45 17.41
C VAL A 82 -1.62 -4.04 16.91
N VAL A 83 -1.07 -3.18 17.77
CA VAL A 83 -0.74 -1.80 17.40
C VAL A 83 0.40 -1.81 16.37
N PRO A 84 0.22 -1.18 15.19
CA PRO A 84 1.31 -1.08 14.23
C PRO A 84 2.41 -0.15 14.72
N ASP A 85 3.66 -0.53 14.45
CA ASP A 85 4.85 0.27 14.74
C ASP A 85 4.95 1.45 13.75
N ARG A 86 4.88 1.13 12.46
CA ARG A 86 5.00 2.10 11.35
C ARG A 86 4.58 1.48 10.03
N VAL A 87 4.40 2.33 9.03
CA VAL A 87 4.45 1.96 7.61
C VAL A 87 5.69 2.58 6.97
N ILE A 88 6.33 1.85 6.06
CA ILE A 88 7.35 2.40 5.16
C ILE A 88 6.77 2.39 3.75
N ALA A 89 6.57 3.56 3.17
CA ALA A 89 6.18 3.73 1.77
C ALA A 89 7.43 3.80 0.90
N TYR A 90 7.65 2.81 0.05
CA TYR A 90 8.71 2.82 -0.94
C TYR A 90 8.16 3.24 -2.29
N TYR A 91 8.77 4.28 -2.87
CA TYR A 91 8.53 4.72 -4.23
C TYR A 91 9.71 4.29 -5.10
N ARG A 92 9.44 3.57 -6.19
CA ARG A 92 10.48 2.99 -7.06
C ARG A 92 10.12 3.11 -8.53
N THR A 93 11.14 3.08 -9.38
CA THR A 93 10.98 3.03 -10.85
C THR A 93 10.78 1.60 -11.38
N SER A 94 10.44 0.64 -10.51
CA SER A 94 10.46 -0.80 -10.78
C SER A 94 9.62 -1.20 -12.01
N LYS A 95 10.17 -2.13 -12.81
CA LYS A 95 9.52 -2.75 -13.99
C LYS A 95 9.16 -1.79 -15.12
N ILE A 96 9.62 -0.53 -15.07
CA ILE A 96 9.56 0.44 -16.16
C ILE A 96 10.98 0.68 -16.68
N ARG A 97 11.21 0.46 -17.98
CA ARG A 97 12.55 0.62 -18.59
C ARG A 97 12.88 2.08 -18.86
N ASP A 98 11.93 2.81 -19.43
CA ASP A 98 12.08 4.24 -19.68
C ASP A 98 11.70 5.00 -18.41
N ILE A 99 12.68 5.23 -17.54
CA ILE A 99 12.46 5.92 -16.26
C ILE A 99 11.97 7.37 -16.48
N ALA A 100 12.36 8.02 -17.57
CA ALA A 100 11.94 9.39 -17.89
C ALA A 100 10.46 9.48 -18.27
N SER A 101 9.84 8.35 -18.65
CA SER A 101 8.39 8.27 -18.92
C SER A 101 7.53 8.25 -17.65
N ILE A 102 8.12 7.96 -16.48
CA ILE A 102 7.37 7.86 -15.22
C ILE A 102 6.83 9.24 -14.84
N ARG A 103 5.51 9.33 -14.65
CA ARG A 103 4.81 10.54 -14.24
C ARG A 103 4.47 10.48 -12.75
N PRO A 104 4.45 11.62 -12.03
CA PRO A 104 3.90 11.65 -10.68
C PRO A 104 2.49 11.07 -10.63
N PHE A 105 2.10 10.51 -9.49
CA PHE A 105 0.70 10.13 -9.29
C PHE A 105 -0.21 11.35 -9.54
N PRO A 106 -1.28 11.20 -10.34
CA PRO A 106 -2.23 12.29 -10.53
C PRO A 106 -2.92 12.60 -9.19
N ARG A 107 -3.16 13.88 -8.93
CA ARG A 107 -3.79 14.33 -7.69
C ARG A 107 -5.17 13.68 -7.54
N GLY A 108 -5.43 13.08 -6.39
CA GLY A 108 -6.69 12.41 -6.10
C GLY A 108 -6.83 10.98 -6.62
N LEU A 109 -5.76 10.38 -7.17
CA LEU A 109 -5.75 8.95 -7.48
C LEU A 109 -6.07 8.12 -6.23
N LYS A 110 -7.01 7.19 -6.34
CA LYS A 110 -7.41 6.25 -5.28
C LYS A 110 -7.05 4.84 -5.71
N MET A 111 -6.44 4.04 -4.85
CA MET A 111 -6.06 2.68 -5.20
C MET A 111 -6.34 1.72 -4.04
N ILE A 112 -6.87 0.54 -4.36
CA ILE A 112 -6.87 -0.60 -3.44
C ILE A 112 -6.00 -1.71 -4.02
N ALA A 113 -4.90 -2.04 -3.35
CA ALA A 113 -4.07 -3.19 -3.68
C ALA A 113 -4.43 -4.42 -2.84
N GLY A 114 -4.19 -5.61 -3.38
CA GLY A 114 -4.59 -6.88 -2.77
C GLY A 114 -6.07 -7.22 -2.95
N SER A 115 -6.51 -8.29 -2.29
CA SER A 115 -7.89 -8.80 -2.30
C SER A 115 -8.38 -9.00 -0.86
N ALA A 116 -9.52 -8.38 -0.53
CA ALA A 116 -10.18 -8.55 0.76
C ALA A 116 -10.86 -9.91 0.92
N THR A 117 -11.03 -10.66 -0.18
CA THR A 117 -11.63 -12.00 -0.18
C THR A 117 -10.59 -13.12 -0.21
N ALA A 118 -9.29 -12.79 -0.15
CA ALA A 118 -8.22 -13.78 -0.10
C ALA A 118 -8.31 -14.59 1.21
N THR A 119 -8.22 -15.92 1.10
CA THR A 119 -8.27 -16.83 2.23
C THR A 119 -7.04 -17.72 2.27
N ALA A 120 -6.90 -18.54 3.32
CA ALA A 120 -5.85 -19.54 3.39
C ALA A 120 -5.97 -20.64 2.31
N SER A 121 -7.19 -20.92 1.85
CA SER A 121 -7.51 -21.88 0.78
C SER A 121 -7.47 -21.26 -0.62
N ASN A 122 -7.70 -19.95 -0.73
CA ASN A 122 -7.60 -19.18 -1.97
C ASN A 122 -6.68 -17.96 -1.77
N PRO A 123 -5.36 -18.17 -1.69
CA PRO A 123 -4.41 -17.09 -1.42
C PRO A 123 -4.22 -16.19 -2.64
N GLN A 124 -4.04 -14.90 -2.40
CA GLN A 124 -3.60 -13.97 -3.43
C GLN A 124 -2.09 -14.08 -3.71
N PRO A 125 -1.60 -13.64 -4.90
CA PRO A 125 -0.20 -13.76 -5.26
C PRO A 125 0.75 -13.00 -4.32
N THR A 126 1.87 -13.61 -3.95
CA THR A 126 2.89 -13.01 -3.07
C THR A 126 3.65 -11.82 -3.69
N ARG A 127 3.49 -11.59 -4.99
CA ARG A 127 3.94 -10.36 -5.65
C ARG A 127 3.11 -9.14 -5.24
N ILE A 128 1.84 -9.34 -4.87
CA ILE A 128 0.90 -8.29 -4.46
C ILE A 128 0.96 -8.10 -2.95
N THR A 129 0.66 -9.14 -2.18
CA THR A 129 0.74 -9.08 -0.70
C THR A 129 1.70 -10.13 -0.19
N ASN A 130 2.60 -9.76 0.70
CA ASN A 130 3.64 -10.65 1.19
C ASN A 130 3.85 -10.44 2.68
N TRP A 131 3.62 -11.50 3.45
CA TRP A 131 3.88 -11.54 4.87
C TRP A 131 5.23 -12.20 5.16
N ASN A 132 5.95 -11.69 6.16
CA ASN A 132 7.23 -12.26 6.60
C ASN A 132 7.60 -11.66 7.97
N CYS A 133 8.68 -12.18 8.55
CA CYS A 133 9.28 -11.66 9.77
C CYS A 133 10.57 -10.89 9.45
N GLY A 134 10.64 -9.62 9.86
CA GLY A 134 11.78 -8.73 9.67
C GLY A 134 12.00 -8.31 8.21
N ASP A 135 13.25 -8.44 7.75
CA ASP A 135 13.67 -8.03 6.41
C ASP A 135 13.72 -9.19 5.40
N GLY A 136 13.16 -10.36 5.74
CA GLY A 136 13.19 -11.56 4.92
C GLY A 136 12.72 -11.33 3.47
N VAL A 137 13.46 -11.89 2.52
CA VAL A 137 13.18 -11.81 1.06
C VAL A 137 12.08 -12.79 0.66
N THR A 138 12.02 -13.94 1.33
CA THR A 138 10.96 -14.94 1.14
C THR A 138 9.79 -14.62 2.04
N GLY A 139 8.62 -14.38 1.46
CA GLY A 139 7.41 -14.18 2.24
C GLY A 139 6.22 -14.93 1.65
N THR A 140 5.21 -15.08 2.48
CA THR A 140 4.07 -15.98 2.30
C THR A 140 2.80 -15.19 2.04
N ALA A 141 1.81 -15.83 1.42
CA ALA A 141 0.47 -15.25 1.29
C ALA A 141 -0.30 -15.22 2.63
N LYS A 142 0.12 -16.06 3.58
CA LYS A 142 -0.44 -16.18 4.92
C LYS A 142 0.40 -15.44 5.95
N VAL A 143 -0.22 -14.92 7.00
CA VAL A 143 0.48 -14.40 8.18
C VAL A 143 1.32 -15.54 8.80
N PRO A 144 2.63 -15.35 9.08
CA PRO A 144 3.43 -16.31 9.82
C PRO A 144 2.80 -16.67 11.15
N ALA A 145 2.90 -17.93 11.57
CA ALA A 145 2.37 -18.37 12.87
C ALA A 145 3.11 -17.72 14.06
N SER A 146 4.36 -17.29 13.87
CA SER A 146 5.12 -16.52 14.85
C SER A 146 6.23 -15.73 14.15
N CYS A 147 6.71 -14.66 14.79
CA CYS A 147 7.96 -13.99 14.42
C CYS A 147 8.88 -13.86 15.63
N PRO A 148 9.67 -14.89 15.96
CA PRO A 148 10.60 -14.84 17.09
C PRO A 148 11.63 -13.71 16.89
N SER A 149 11.67 -12.78 17.85
CA SER A 149 12.65 -11.67 17.90
C SER A 149 12.71 -10.76 16.68
N LYS A 150 11.69 -10.79 15.80
CA LYS A 150 11.61 -9.97 14.59
C LYS A 150 10.20 -9.36 14.47
N PRO A 151 10.07 -8.14 13.92
CA PRO A 151 8.75 -7.58 13.67
C PRO A 151 8.01 -8.36 12.59
N LEU A 152 6.69 -8.48 12.71
CA LEU A 152 5.84 -8.94 11.62
C LEU A 152 5.78 -7.84 10.56
N ARG A 153 5.85 -8.22 9.29
CA ARG A 153 5.74 -7.31 8.15
C ARG A 153 4.69 -7.78 7.15
N LEU A 154 3.84 -6.85 6.70
CA LEU A 154 3.05 -6.98 5.49
C LEU A 154 3.59 -6.01 4.44
N ARG A 155 4.05 -6.54 3.31
CA ARG A 155 4.31 -5.74 2.11
C ARG A 155 3.09 -5.80 1.20
N VAL A 156 2.58 -4.65 0.80
CA VAL A 156 1.54 -4.50 -0.23
C VAL A 156 2.13 -3.73 -1.41
N GLU A 157 2.19 -4.37 -2.57
CA GLU A 157 2.64 -3.77 -3.82
C GLU A 157 1.41 -3.25 -4.58
N PHE A 158 1.44 -1.96 -4.92
CA PHE A 158 0.39 -1.30 -5.68
C PHE A 158 0.65 -1.36 -7.19
N PRO A 159 -0.39 -1.32 -8.02
CA PRO A 159 -0.24 -1.21 -9.46
C PRO A 159 0.43 0.13 -9.84
N ASN A 160 1.22 0.12 -10.91
CA ASN A 160 2.08 1.24 -11.31
C ASN A 160 1.89 1.69 -12.76
N CYS A 161 0.78 1.31 -13.38
CA CYS A 161 0.35 1.73 -14.70
C CYS A 161 -1.08 2.26 -14.62
N TRP A 162 -1.27 3.53 -14.95
CA TRP A 162 -2.56 4.21 -14.93
C TRP A 162 -3.16 4.29 -16.34
N ASN A 163 -4.48 4.22 -16.44
CA ASN A 163 -5.19 4.33 -17.73
C ASN A 163 -5.17 5.73 -18.37
N GLY A 164 -4.59 6.72 -17.70
CA GLY A 164 -4.47 8.09 -18.21
C GLY A 164 -5.75 8.92 -18.10
N ARG A 165 -6.83 8.36 -17.54
CA ARG A 165 -8.15 9.00 -17.53
C ARG A 165 -8.81 9.02 -16.16
N ASN A 166 -8.94 7.88 -15.50
CA ASN A 166 -9.81 7.72 -14.33
C ASN A 166 -9.00 7.75 -13.03
N LEU A 167 -9.30 8.66 -12.12
CA LEU A 167 -8.66 8.70 -10.78
C LEU A 167 -9.18 7.62 -9.82
N ASP A 168 -10.29 6.97 -10.19
CA ASP A 168 -10.92 5.88 -9.47
C ASP A 168 -11.77 5.08 -10.48
N SER A 169 -12.15 3.86 -10.12
CA SER A 169 -13.07 3.01 -10.89
C SER A 169 -14.12 2.41 -9.94
N ALA A 170 -15.21 1.86 -10.49
CA ALA A 170 -16.28 1.29 -9.66
C ALA A 170 -15.79 0.18 -8.71
N ASP A 171 -14.72 -0.52 -9.09
CA ASP A 171 -14.04 -1.56 -8.31
C ASP A 171 -12.77 -1.06 -7.57
N HIS A 172 -12.47 0.24 -7.68
CA HIS A 172 -11.28 0.93 -7.14
C HIS A 172 -9.92 0.33 -7.58
N LYS A 173 -9.93 -0.45 -8.66
CA LYS A 173 -8.78 -1.26 -9.13
C LYS A 173 -8.57 -1.16 -10.64
N SER A 174 -9.60 -1.34 -11.45
CA SER A 174 -9.51 -1.48 -12.92
C SER A 174 -9.00 -0.26 -13.68
N HIS A 175 -8.89 0.92 -13.04
CA HIS A 175 -8.21 2.08 -13.62
C HIS A 175 -6.68 2.00 -13.52
N MET A 176 -6.15 0.98 -12.84
CA MET A 176 -4.73 0.70 -12.68
C MET A 176 -4.36 -0.73 -13.11
N ALA A 177 -3.13 -0.91 -13.57
CA ALA A 177 -2.54 -2.20 -13.89
C ALA A 177 -1.12 -2.33 -13.35
N TYR A 178 -0.65 -3.57 -13.19
CA TYR A 178 0.73 -3.84 -12.84
C TYR A 178 1.59 -3.87 -14.11
N ALA A 179 2.72 -3.17 -14.11
CA ALA A 179 3.77 -3.38 -15.10
C ALA A 179 4.36 -4.79 -14.96
N GLY A 180 5.02 -5.30 -16.01
CA GLY A 180 5.77 -6.55 -15.87
C GLY A 180 4.95 -7.83 -15.97
N VAL A 181 3.63 -7.75 -16.13
CA VAL A 181 2.77 -8.93 -16.26
C VAL A 181 3.15 -9.69 -17.52
N ASN A 182 3.27 -11.02 -17.40
CA ASN A 182 3.69 -11.93 -18.48
C ASN A 182 5.05 -11.59 -19.11
N GLY A 183 5.97 -11.00 -18.34
CA GLY A 183 7.32 -10.66 -18.82
C GLY A 183 7.39 -9.41 -19.68
N ALA A 184 6.27 -8.71 -19.91
CA ALA A 184 6.23 -7.45 -20.64
C ALA A 184 7.07 -6.38 -19.92
N ARG A 185 7.92 -5.65 -20.65
CA ARG A 185 8.80 -4.62 -20.07
C ARG A 185 8.16 -3.24 -20.13
N GLY A 186 7.08 -3.05 -19.38
CA GLY A 186 6.39 -1.77 -19.30
C GLY A 186 4.92 -1.91 -18.92
N CYS A 187 4.18 -0.83 -19.17
CA CYS A 187 2.74 -0.81 -18.97
C CYS A 187 1.98 -1.43 -20.14
N PRO A 188 0.83 -2.08 -19.89
CA PRO A 188 -0.02 -2.57 -20.98
C PRO A 188 -0.64 -1.39 -21.75
N ALA A 189 -1.04 -1.62 -23.00
CA ALA A 189 -1.65 -0.60 -23.84
C ALA A 189 -2.94 0.00 -23.23
N SER A 190 -3.67 -0.77 -22.43
CA SER A 190 -4.85 -0.29 -21.68
C SER A 190 -4.51 0.67 -20.54
N HIS A 191 -3.25 0.72 -20.10
CA HIS A 191 -2.78 1.54 -18.98
C HIS A 191 -1.48 2.28 -19.31
N PRO A 192 -1.45 3.16 -20.31
CA PRO A 192 -0.22 3.62 -20.93
C PRO A 192 0.63 4.55 -20.04
N VAL A 193 0.08 5.08 -18.94
CA VAL A 193 0.79 6.07 -18.11
C VAL A 193 1.51 5.37 -16.97
N ALA A 194 2.84 5.28 -17.06
CA ALA A 194 3.66 4.78 -15.96
C ALA A 194 3.67 5.78 -14.79
N VAL A 195 3.44 5.28 -13.58
CA VAL A 195 3.60 6.01 -12.30
C VAL A 195 4.62 5.29 -11.41
N PRO A 196 5.16 5.90 -10.34
CA PRO A 196 6.05 5.19 -9.43
C PRO A 196 5.38 3.92 -8.90
N SER A 197 6.14 2.83 -8.77
CA SER A 197 5.70 1.69 -7.97
C SER A 197 5.67 2.13 -6.51
N LEU A 198 4.55 1.87 -5.84
CA LEU A 198 4.35 2.11 -4.42
C LEU A 198 4.29 0.76 -3.69
N SER A 199 5.20 0.57 -2.74
CA SER A 199 5.20 -0.59 -1.85
C SER A 199 5.01 -0.13 -0.41
N LEU A 200 3.85 -0.43 0.17
CA LEU A 200 3.59 -0.15 1.59
C LEU A 200 4.05 -1.34 2.43
N ASN A 201 4.96 -1.07 3.37
CA ASN A 201 5.51 -2.08 4.27
C ASN A 201 5.04 -1.77 5.69
N PHE A 202 3.92 -2.36 6.08
CA PHE A 202 3.36 -2.26 7.42
C PHE A 202 4.17 -3.16 8.36
N ARG A 203 4.51 -2.65 9.54
CA ARG A 203 5.28 -3.36 10.56
C ARG A 203 4.55 -3.37 11.89
N TRP A 204 4.54 -4.52 12.54
CA TRP A 204 4.08 -4.68 13.92
C TRP A 204 5.21 -5.26 14.77
N LYS A 205 5.42 -4.68 15.95
CA LYS A 205 6.22 -5.35 16.99
C LYS A 205 5.32 -6.39 17.62
N ILE A 206 5.72 -7.65 17.51
CA ILE A 206 4.99 -8.77 18.10
C ILE A 206 5.94 -9.58 18.97
N SER A 207 5.41 -10.08 20.07
CA SER A 207 6.06 -11.05 20.95
C SER A 207 5.16 -12.27 21.05
N GLY A 208 5.65 -13.44 20.64
CA GLY A 208 4.91 -14.70 20.76
C GLY A 208 4.17 -15.18 19.50
N SER A 209 3.20 -16.07 19.70
CA SER A 209 2.39 -16.70 18.64
C SER A 209 1.35 -15.73 18.05
N LEU A 210 1.11 -15.87 16.75
CA LEU A 210 0.06 -15.21 15.96
C LEU A 210 -1.06 -16.18 15.55
N SER A 211 -1.10 -17.37 16.15
CA SER A 211 -2.19 -18.34 15.92
C SER A 211 -3.50 -17.79 16.46
N GLY A 212 -4.31 -17.23 15.56
CA GLY A 212 -5.70 -16.80 15.79
C GLY A 212 -6.54 -17.15 14.59
#